data_AF-F4L1G2-F1
#
_entry.id   AF-F4L1G2-F1
#
_cell.length_a   1.000
_cell.length_b   1.000
_cell.length_c   1.000
_cell.angle_alpha   90.00
_cell.angle_beta   90.00
_cell.angle_gamma   90.00
#
_symmetry.space_group_name_H-M   'P 1'
#
loop_
_entity.id
_entity.type
_entity.pdbx_description
1 polymer ?
#
loop_
_entity_poly.entity_id
_entity_poly.type
_entity_poly.pdbx_seq_one_letter_code
_entity_poly.pdbx_strand_id
1 'polypeptide(L)'
;MLKKSTIVILLLGILVCTCTYLDNQESLIDQVQITWEVPNDVSGGLTGKNFDQIQKAVDAFAWQDFIAINWPALPGFPGQPDTTKSIADAGPRVWETWKETSEVYLPDGRRPLPWGKSMEISGLKKGIKVLSRWSKVDEFLNDTLQPTKANGALPGTLTDQNGNLVYYEIRLNKILFDYIYQKGFYNAPVQVQAQSITAPAGSMIVKAAWRQVDSSEAPNFLVVDAYISDNPDRSKAKYQLKKMGLVGLHVMRKTPDAPQWIWSTHEQVQNVSSIHPSFYNPACKNCPVNEQTQPGTPNQVKRTTAIPLATQNLNQIVQKLLGSAKLSQYELVGAQWPVPPVNRDSIPSTVFEVVPTLLANTTMETFIQGTSSCMGCHAMARNVNPDTFISADFSFTFGDARPQLVNKVIPLPPSQNGSIYPPNQWKSIVLGYQLAANTYELLPKFVPTAKLHCGSCHLAVGTDPRAAWWVGMRAPNKYPTLKDLTQRINNCFTNSLNGVALCADTDTTNTKMNAIIDYMAWLDVQAKKVPDRPASPYPYIPQNLTGDSLRGKAIFVQKCAFCHGKDGQGRYGSNVYYRPALWGSHSFNKSAGFYAYPELMAAFIHGNMPLGSGVSLRHKKPTI
;
A
#
# COMPACT_ATOMS: atom_id res chain seq x y z
N MET A 1 46.18 -70.85 -14.19
CA MET A 1 46.25 -70.27 -15.53
C MET A 1 44.85 -70.24 -16.14
N LEU A 2 44.46 -69.07 -16.67
CA LEU A 2 43.24 -68.73 -17.44
C LEU A 2 41.88 -69.34 -16.99
N LYS A 3 41.01 -68.49 -16.43
CA LYS A 3 39.57 -68.77 -16.31
C LYS A 3 38.77 -67.91 -17.30
N LYS A 4 37.82 -68.58 -17.95
CA LYS A 4 36.96 -68.14 -19.05
C LYS A 4 36.00 -67.01 -18.68
N SER A 5 35.75 -66.15 -19.67
CA SER A 5 34.68 -65.16 -19.72
C SER A 5 33.29 -65.79 -19.83
N THR A 6 32.28 -65.16 -19.23
CA THR A 6 30.88 -65.23 -19.69
C THR A 6 30.24 -63.87 -19.40
N ILE A 7 29.71 -63.24 -20.46
CA ILE A 7 28.93 -62.01 -20.41
C ILE A 7 27.48 -62.39 -20.10
N VAL A 8 26.88 -61.74 -19.10
CA VAL A 8 25.42 -61.71 -18.87
C VAL A 8 25.02 -60.24 -18.81
N ILE A 9 24.12 -59.85 -19.71
CA ILE A 9 23.49 -58.53 -19.79
C ILE A 9 22.43 -58.45 -18.68
N LEU A 10 22.52 -57.45 -17.81
CA LEU A 10 21.52 -57.15 -16.80
C LEU A 10 20.80 -55.84 -17.16
N LEU A 11 19.53 -55.96 -17.58
CA LEU A 11 18.57 -54.86 -17.63
C LEU A 11 18.10 -54.55 -16.19
N LEU A 12 18.25 -53.30 -15.74
CA LEU A 12 17.58 -52.82 -14.52
C LEU A 12 17.20 -51.35 -14.63
N GLY A 13 15.89 -51.11 -14.81
CA GLY A 13 15.09 -50.30 -13.89
C GLY A 13 15.11 -48.78 -14.01
N ILE A 14 14.56 -48.22 -15.09
CA ILE A 14 13.97 -46.87 -15.11
C ILE A 14 12.47 -47.02 -14.78
N LEU A 15 12.08 -47.10 -13.50
CA LEU A 15 10.65 -47.19 -13.16
C LEU A 15 10.26 -46.66 -11.76
N VAL A 16 11.00 -45.70 -11.17
CA VAL A 16 10.69 -45.22 -9.80
C VAL A 16 10.56 -43.68 -9.69
N CYS A 17 10.81 -42.90 -10.74
CA CYS A 17 10.75 -41.42 -10.66
C CYS A 17 9.46 -40.79 -11.23
N THR A 18 8.58 -41.56 -11.88
CA THR A 18 7.37 -41.02 -12.53
C THR A 18 6.11 -41.12 -11.66
N CYS A 19 5.98 -42.13 -10.79
CA CYS A 19 4.80 -42.26 -9.91
C CYS A 19 4.67 -41.14 -8.88
N THR A 20 5.76 -40.71 -8.23
CA THR A 20 5.70 -39.65 -7.20
C THR A 20 5.42 -38.25 -7.76
N TYR A 21 5.75 -38.01 -9.03
CA TYR A 21 5.41 -36.75 -9.71
C TYR A 21 3.94 -36.72 -10.16
N LEU A 22 3.41 -37.86 -10.61
CA LEU A 22 2.00 -38.02 -11.00
C LEU A 22 1.05 -38.01 -9.79
N ASP A 23 1.39 -38.72 -8.70
CA ASP A 23 0.61 -38.71 -7.44
C ASP A 23 0.50 -37.29 -6.83
N ASN A 24 1.57 -36.50 -6.92
CA ASN A 24 1.55 -35.11 -6.44
C ASN A 24 0.70 -34.20 -7.33
N GLN A 25 0.60 -34.46 -8.64
CA GLN A 25 -0.25 -33.71 -9.58
C GLN A 25 -1.73 -34.08 -9.42
N GLU A 26 -2.07 -35.37 -9.25
CA GLU A 26 -3.45 -35.81 -8.97
C GLU A 26 -3.96 -35.23 -7.64
N SER A 27 -3.13 -35.21 -6.58
CA SER A 27 -3.50 -34.61 -5.29
C SER A 27 -3.76 -33.10 -5.32
N LEU A 28 -3.29 -32.39 -6.36
CA LEU A 28 -3.51 -30.95 -6.58
C LEU A 28 -4.75 -30.68 -7.46
N ILE A 29 -5.05 -31.59 -8.40
CA ILE A 29 -6.24 -31.52 -9.27
C ILE A 29 -7.52 -31.61 -8.43
N ASP A 30 -7.53 -32.43 -7.37
CA ASP A 30 -8.69 -32.59 -6.48
C ASP A 30 -8.96 -31.37 -5.56
N GLN A 31 -8.04 -30.39 -5.50
CA GLN A 31 -8.11 -29.28 -4.54
C GLN A 31 -8.94 -28.08 -5.02
N VAL A 32 -9.12 -27.88 -6.33
CA VAL A 32 -9.86 -26.72 -6.86
C VAL A 32 -11.16 -27.16 -7.50
N GLN A 33 -12.28 -26.71 -6.93
CA GLN A 33 -13.61 -26.97 -7.45
C GLN A 33 -14.09 -25.80 -8.30
N ILE A 34 -14.59 -26.06 -9.51
CA ILE A 34 -15.21 -25.04 -10.36
C ILE A 34 -16.67 -24.88 -9.91
N THR A 35 -16.91 -24.02 -8.93
CA THR A 35 -18.23 -23.82 -8.32
C THR A 35 -18.51 -22.34 -8.06
N TRP A 36 -19.80 -22.00 -7.96
CA TRP A 36 -20.29 -20.69 -7.54
C TRP A 36 -20.20 -20.49 -6.02
N GLU A 37 -19.98 -21.58 -5.26
CA GLU A 37 -19.86 -21.53 -3.81
C GLU A 37 -18.54 -20.88 -3.40
N VAL A 38 -18.63 -19.80 -2.63
CA VAL A 38 -17.46 -19.18 -2.01
C VAL A 38 -17.00 -20.08 -0.86
N PRO A 39 -15.74 -20.54 -0.84
CA PRO A 39 -15.24 -21.36 0.25
C PRO A 39 -15.30 -20.61 1.59
N ASN A 40 -15.68 -21.32 2.66
CA ASN A 40 -15.77 -20.73 3.99
C ASN A 40 -14.37 -20.41 4.56
N ASP A 41 -13.41 -21.32 4.35
CA ASP A 41 -12.04 -21.21 4.84
C ASP A 41 -11.05 -22.02 3.99
N VAL A 42 -9.76 -21.87 4.27
CA VAL A 42 -8.68 -22.63 3.65
C VAL A 42 -8.74 -24.09 4.08
N SER A 43 -8.74 -25.01 3.11
CA SER A 43 -8.72 -26.44 3.38
C SER A 43 -7.50 -26.84 4.23
N GLY A 44 -7.71 -27.55 5.33
CA GLY A 44 -6.66 -27.92 6.29
C GLY A 44 -6.22 -26.80 7.26
N GLY A 45 -6.74 -25.58 7.10
CA GLY A 45 -6.46 -24.44 7.96
C GLY A 45 -5.03 -23.89 7.86
N LEU A 46 -4.72 -22.86 8.66
CA LEU A 46 -3.45 -22.11 8.62
C LEU A 46 -2.48 -22.44 9.77
N THR A 47 -2.76 -23.48 10.55
CA THR A 47 -2.05 -23.74 11.82
C THR A 47 -0.95 -24.80 11.73
N GLY A 48 -0.83 -25.45 10.57
CA GLY A 48 0.17 -26.50 10.33
C GLY A 48 1.61 -25.98 10.32
N LYS A 49 2.56 -26.92 10.43
CA LYS A 49 4.00 -26.62 10.40
C LYS A 49 4.62 -26.67 9.00
N ASN A 50 3.93 -27.28 8.03
CA ASN A 50 4.40 -27.40 6.66
C ASN A 50 3.89 -26.21 5.83
N PHE A 51 4.67 -25.14 5.75
CA PHE A 51 4.26 -23.91 5.07
C PHE A 51 4.09 -24.09 3.57
N ASP A 52 4.82 -25.00 2.93
CA ASP A 52 4.65 -25.29 1.50
C ASP A 52 3.30 -25.95 1.22
N GLN A 53 2.87 -26.86 2.10
CA GLN A 53 1.55 -27.49 2.01
C GLN A 53 0.44 -26.46 2.25
N ILE A 54 0.59 -25.60 3.26
CA ILE A 54 -0.38 -24.53 3.53
C ILE A 54 -0.44 -23.56 2.35
N GLN A 55 0.71 -23.16 1.80
CA GLN A 55 0.74 -22.24 0.65
C GLN A 55 -0.01 -22.82 -0.54
N LYS A 56 0.13 -24.12 -0.83
CA LYS A 56 -0.65 -24.79 -1.89
C LYS A 56 -2.15 -24.72 -1.61
N ALA A 57 -2.58 -24.98 -0.37
CA ALA A 57 -3.97 -24.89 0.03
C ALA A 57 -4.53 -23.45 -0.04
N VAL A 58 -3.72 -22.45 0.33
CA VAL A 58 -4.08 -21.02 0.25
C VAL A 58 -4.16 -20.56 -1.22
N ASP A 59 -3.27 -21.03 -2.09
CA ASP A 59 -3.32 -20.75 -3.53
C ASP A 59 -4.56 -21.40 -4.17
N ALA A 60 -4.90 -22.64 -3.79
CA ALA A 60 -6.12 -23.31 -4.23
C ALA A 60 -7.38 -22.57 -3.76
N PHE A 61 -7.40 -22.16 -2.49
CA PHE A 61 -8.45 -21.33 -1.92
C PHE A 61 -8.61 -20.00 -2.68
N ALA A 62 -7.51 -19.34 -3.04
CA ALA A 62 -7.53 -18.11 -3.80
C ALA A 62 -8.15 -18.27 -5.20
N TRP A 63 -7.87 -19.39 -5.87
CA TRP A 63 -8.51 -19.74 -7.14
C TRP A 63 -10.02 -20.00 -6.97
N GLN A 64 -10.42 -20.73 -5.92
CA GLN A 64 -11.84 -20.97 -5.62
C GLN A 64 -12.59 -19.65 -5.36
N ASP A 65 -12.02 -18.76 -4.54
CA ASP A 65 -12.56 -17.40 -4.33
C ASP A 65 -12.72 -16.65 -5.66
N PHE A 66 -11.68 -16.65 -6.49
CA PHE A 66 -11.69 -15.97 -7.79
C PHE A 66 -12.74 -16.52 -8.74
N ILE A 67 -12.91 -17.84 -8.80
CA ILE A 67 -13.93 -18.50 -9.63
C ILE A 67 -15.33 -18.15 -9.12
N ALA A 68 -15.59 -18.32 -7.83
CA ALA A 68 -16.90 -18.12 -7.23
C ALA A 68 -17.39 -16.67 -7.41
N ILE A 69 -16.52 -15.68 -7.17
CA ILE A 69 -16.91 -14.28 -7.35
C ILE A 69 -17.02 -13.85 -8.82
N ASN A 70 -16.37 -14.57 -9.75
CA ASN A 70 -16.51 -14.38 -11.19
C ASN A 70 -17.61 -15.25 -11.82
N TRP A 71 -18.41 -15.96 -11.02
CA TRP A 71 -19.62 -16.58 -11.52
C TRP A 71 -20.58 -15.52 -12.09
N PRO A 72 -21.37 -15.82 -13.14
CA PRO A 72 -22.45 -14.93 -13.56
C PRO A 72 -23.38 -14.57 -12.39
N ALA A 73 -23.68 -13.29 -12.23
CA ALA A 73 -24.57 -12.81 -11.17
C ALA A 73 -26.05 -13.03 -11.52
N LEU A 74 -26.85 -13.35 -10.50
CA LEU A 74 -28.30 -13.47 -10.64
C LEU A 74 -28.94 -12.09 -10.87
N PRO A 75 -29.66 -11.87 -11.98
CA PRO A 75 -30.26 -10.57 -12.27
C PRO A 75 -31.22 -10.11 -11.17
N GLY A 76 -31.03 -8.88 -10.68
CA GLY A 76 -31.87 -8.30 -9.62
C GLY A 76 -31.45 -8.67 -8.19
N PHE A 77 -30.49 -9.58 -8.00
CA PHE A 77 -30.01 -10.02 -6.69
C PHE A 77 -28.50 -9.80 -6.53
N PRO A 78 -28.05 -8.55 -6.27
CA PRO A 78 -26.63 -8.23 -6.16
C PRO A 78 -25.91 -9.07 -5.11
N GLY A 79 -24.75 -9.59 -5.49
CA GLY A 79 -23.91 -10.47 -4.68
C GLY A 79 -24.30 -11.95 -4.71
N GLN A 80 -25.36 -12.34 -5.43
CA GLN A 80 -25.75 -13.75 -5.57
C GLN A 80 -25.37 -14.30 -6.94
N PRO A 81 -24.82 -15.53 -7.02
CA PRO A 81 -24.55 -16.19 -8.29
C PRO A 81 -25.85 -16.71 -8.92
N ASP A 82 -25.89 -16.72 -10.24
CA ASP A 82 -26.91 -17.42 -11.02
C ASP A 82 -26.54 -18.91 -11.10
N THR A 83 -27.13 -19.73 -10.24
CA THR A 83 -26.84 -21.17 -10.16
C THR A 83 -27.37 -21.97 -11.35
N THR A 84 -28.11 -21.33 -12.26
CA THR A 84 -28.57 -21.95 -13.52
C THR A 84 -27.56 -21.78 -14.65
N LYS A 85 -26.53 -20.94 -14.44
CA LYS A 85 -25.46 -20.66 -15.40
C LYS A 85 -24.17 -21.38 -15.05
N SER A 86 -23.34 -21.56 -16.08
CA SER A 86 -21.96 -21.98 -15.98
C SER A 86 -21.00 -20.78 -15.87
N ILE A 87 -19.76 -21.01 -15.43
CA ILE A 87 -18.72 -19.98 -15.36
C ILE A 87 -18.41 -19.32 -16.73
N ALA A 88 -18.63 -20.06 -17.84
CA ALA A 88 -18.37 -19.60 -19.20
C ALA A 88 -19.43 -18.63 -19.72
N ASP A 89 -20.62 -18.60 -19.10
CA ASP A 89 -21.74 -17.81 -19.60
C ASP A 89 -21.51 -16.30 -19.47
N ALA A 90 -22.19 -15.56 -20.35
CA ALA A 90 -22.12 -14.11 -20.37
C ALA A 90 -22.97 -13.49 -19.25
N GLY A 91 -22.57 -12.28 -18.85
CA GLY A 91 -23.27 -11.47 -17.86
C GLY A 91 -22.31 -10.78 -16.90
N PRO A 92 -22.83 -9.84 -16.08
CA PRO A 92 -22.08 -9.27 -14.97
C PRO A 92 -21.62 -10.37 -14.02
N ARG A 93 -20.40 -10.23 -13.51
CA ARG A 93 -19.85 -11.15 -12.50
C ARG A 93 -20.39 -10.80 -11.11
N VAL A 94 -20.46 -11.77 -10.20
CA VAL A 94 -21.00 -11.56 -8.83
C VAL A 94 -20.36 -10.34 -8.15
N TRP A 95 -19.03 -10.25 -8.16
CA TRP A 95 -18.34 -9.12 -7.51
C TRP A 95 -18.62 -7.76 -8.16
N GLU A 96 -18.94 -7.72 -9.45
CA GLU A 96 -19.24 -6.47 -10.16
C GLU A 96 -20.55 -5.85 -9.69
N THR A 97 -21.40 -6.62 -9.03
CA THR A 97 -22.67 -6.17 -8.45
C THR A 97 -22.53 -5.68 -7.01
N TRP A 98 -21.36 -5.82 -6.40
CA TRP A 98 -21.07 -5.34 -5.05
C TRP A 98 -20.99 -3.83 -4.96
N LYS A 99 -20.97 -3.27 -3.74
CA LYS A 99 -20.93 -1.83 -3.50
C LYS A 99 -19.55 -1.25 -3.75
N GLU A 100 -19.43 -0.26 -4.64
CA GLU A 100 -18.17 0.49 -4.80
C GLU A 100 -17.97 1.45 -3.62
N THR A 101 -16.72 1.73 -3.22
CA THR A 101 -16.43 2.55 -2.02
C THR A 101 -17.08 3.93 -2.08
N SER A 102 -17.21 4.54 -3.25
CA SER A 102 -17.89 5.83 -3.43
C SER A 102 -19.41 5.77 -3.23
N GLU A 103 -20.02 4.58 -3.27
CA GLU A 103 -21.42 4.38 -2.89
C GLU A 103 -21.59 4.17 -1.38
N VAL A 104 -20.50 3.88 -0.66
CA VAL A 104 -20.49 3.60 0.78
C VAL A 104 -20.07 4.83 1.57
N TYR A 105 -19.01 5.51 1.13
CA TYR A 105 -18.42 6.68 1.78
C TYR A 105 -18.75 7.95 1.00
N LEU A 106 -19.94 8.49 1.30
CA LEU A 106 -20.45 9.67 0.61
C LEU A 106 -19.65 10.94 1.01
N PRO A 107 -19.46 11.93 0.11
CA PRO A 107 -18.63 13.11 0.37
C PRO A 107 -19.03 13.91 1.62
N ASP A 108 -20.32 13.94 1.94
CA ASP A 108 -20.92 14.62 3.09
C ASP A 108 -21.00 13.73 4.36
N GLY A 109 -20.54 12.47 4.28
CA GLY A 109 -20.61 11.51 5.38
C GLY A 109 -22.02 11.07 5.75
N ARG A 110 -23.01 11.32 4.88
CA ARG A 110 -24.38 10.86 5.12
C ARG A 110 -24.51 9.35 4.92
N ARG A 111 -25.61 8.80 5.41
CA ARG A 111 -25.93 7.38 5.27
C ARG A 111 -26.01 6.98 3.78
N PRO A 112 -25.26 5.95 3.34
CA PRO A 112 -25.33 5.48 1.97
C PRO A 112 -26.67 4.80 1.67
N LEU A 113 -26.97 4.58 0.40
CA LEU A 113 -28.17 3.84 0.01
C LEU A 113 -28.04 2.35 0.43
N PRO A 114 -29.14 1.67 0.76
CA PRO A 114 -29.13 0.24 1.12
C PRO A 114 -28.52 -0.66 0.03
N TRP A 115 -28.20 -1.90 0.41
CA TRP A 115 -27.71 -2.92 -0.54
C TRP A 115 -28.65 -3.05 -1.75
N GLY A 116 -28.07 -3.14 -2.95
CA GLY A 116 -28.80 -3.22 -4.21
C GLY A 116 -29.45 -1.94 -4.72
N LYS A 117 -29.23 -0.78 -4.06
CA LYS A 117 -29.67 0.53 -4.55
C LYS A 117 -28.47 1.43 -4.83
N SER A 118 -28.28 1.91 -6.06
CA SER A 118 -27.16 2.80 -6.41
C SER A 118 -27.62 4.23 -6.66
N MET A 119 -26.72 5.19 -6.48
CA MET A 119 -26.98 6.59 -6.88
C MET A 119 -26.89 6.70 -8.40
N GLU A 120 -27.84 7.43 -9.00
CA GLU A 120 -27.82 7.72 -10.42
C GLU A 120 -26.94 8.95 -10.68
N ILE A 121 -26.14 8.92 -11.74
CA ILE A 121 -25.41 10.09 -12.23
C ILE A 121 -26.21 10.69 -13.39
N SER A 122 -26.56 11.97 -13.28
CA SER A 122 -27.36 12.66 -14.30
C SER A 122 -26.70 12.55 -15.68
N GLY A 123 -27.50 12.19 -16.69
CA GLY A 123 -27.04 12.02 -18.07
C GLY A 123 -26.41 10.67 -18.41
N LEU A 124 -26.21 9.77 -17.44
CA LEU A 124 -25.68 8.42 -17.69
C LEU A 124 -26.81 7.38 -17.69
N LYS A 125 -26.67 6.36 -18.54
CA LYS A 125 -27.62 5.24 -18.56
C LYS A 125 -27.48 4.40 -17.29
N LYS A 126 -28.62 4.15 -16.63
CA LYS A 126 -28.72 3.32 -15.43
C LYS A 126 -28.15 1.92 -15.64
N GLY A 127 -27.51 1.39 -14.60
CA GLY A 127 -27.01 0.01 -14.55
C GLY A 127 -25.70 -0.22 -15.29
N ILE A 128 -25.11 0.82 -15.90
CA ILE A 128 -23.77 0.77 -16.48
C ILE A 128 -22.75 1.17 -15.41
N LYS A 129 -21.63 0.42 -15.36
CA LYS A 129 -20.52 0.69 -14.44
C LYS A 129 -19.91 2.07 -14.72
N VAL A 130 -19.49 2.78 -13.68
CA VAL A 130 -18.75 4.04 -13.78
C VAL A 130 -17.35 3.83 -13.20
N LEU A 131 -16.33 4.10 -13.99
CA LEU A 131 -14.92 3.98 -13.63
C LEU A 131 -14.29 5.37 -13.63
N SER A 132 -13.91 5.87 -12.45
CA SER A 132 -13.42 7.24 -12.28
C SER A 132 -12.10 7.34 -11.51
N ARG A 133 -11.56 6.22 -11.05
CA ARG A 133 -10.30 6.17 -10.31
C ARG A 133 -9.15 5.94 -11.29
N TRP A 134 -8.17 6.84 -11.31
CA TRP A 134 -7.06 6.84 -12.28
C TRP A 134 -5.79 6.19 -11.73
N SER A 135 -5.69 6.08 -10.41
CA SER A 135 -4.64 5.38 -9.69
C SER A 135 -5.23 4.38 -8.70
N LYS A 136 -4.41 3.43 -8.25
CA LYS A 136 -4.82 2.46 -7.24
C LYS A 136 -5.00 3.08 -5.83
N VAL A 137 -4.67 4.38 -5.67
CA VAL A 137 -4.63 5.16 -4.40
C VAL A 137 -5.12 6.62 -4.57
N ASP A 138 -6.41 6.85 -4.80
CA ASP A 138 -6.95 8.21 -5.07
C ASP A 138 -7.92 8.76 -3.98
N GLU A 139 -7.90 8.24 -2.75
CA GLU A 139 -8.84 8.66 -1.67
C GLU A 139 -8.12 8.82 -0.31
N PHE A 140 -8.63 8.26 0.80
CA PHE A 140 -7.92 8.30 2.09
C PHE A 140 -6.53 7.69 1.97
N LEU A 141 -6.46 6.53 1.31
CA LEU A 141 -5.22 5.92 0.89
C LEU A 141 -4.67 6.71 -0.30
N ASN A 142 -3.63 7.49 -0.05
CA ASN A 142 -2.92 8.27 -1.06
C ASN A 142 -1.44 7.89 -1.07
N ASP A 143 -0.71 8.47 -2.03
CA ASP A 143 0.71 8.20 -2.27
C ASP A 143 1.63 8.54 -1.08
N THR A 144 1.15 9.28 -0.06
CA THR A 144 1.87 9.52 1.20
C THR A 144 1.88 8.26 2.08
N LEU A 145 0.72 7.60 2.22
CA LEU A 145 0.52 6.43 3.09
C LEU A 145 0.88 5.12 2.40
N GLN A 146 0.61 5.01 1.10
CA GLN A 146 1.02 3.89 0.26
C GLN A 146 1.70 4.46 -0.99
N PRO A 147 3.04 4.52 -1.06
CA PRO A 147 3.74 4.97 -2.24
C PRO A 147 3.43 4.00 -3.37
N THR A 148 2.74 4.49 -4.39
CA THR A 148 2.46 3.72 -5.59
C THR A 148 3.38 4.11 -6.72
N LYS A 149 4.18 5.15 -6.50
CA LYS A 149 5.20 5.67 -7.40
C LYS A 149 6.56 5.04 -7.13
N ALA A 150 7.39 4.91 -8.16
CA ALA A 150 8.80 4.57 -7.95
C ALA A 150 9.49 5.70 -7.18
N ASN A 151 9.19 6.96 -7.53
CA ASN A 151 10.04 8.08 -7.16
C ASN A 151 9.38 9.48 -7.09
N GLY A 152 8.05 9.57 -7.05
CA GLY A 152 7.31 10.83 -6.86
C GLY A 152 7.24 11.79 -8.06
N ALA A 153 8.16 11.68 -9.02
CA ALA A 153 8.38 12.68 -10.08
C ALA A 153 7.23 12.79 -11.11
N LEU A 154 6.53 11.69 -11.35
CA LEU A 154 5.44 11.61 -12.32
C LEU A 154 4.20 10.94 -11.69
N PRO A 155 3.00 11.11 -12.30
CA PRO A 155 1.78 10.50 -11.78
C PRO A 155 1.89 8.99 -11.62
N GLY A 156 1.24 8.44 -10.60
CA GLY A 156 1.17 6.98 -10.36
C GLY A 156 0.11 6.30 -11.22
N THR A 157 -0.10 6.76 -12.45
CA THR A 157 -1.07 6.24 -13.41
C THR A 157 -0.43 5.16 -14.28
N LEU A 158 -1.23 4.22 -14.76
CA LEU A 158 -0.79 3.16 -15.68
C LEU A 158 -1.45 3.35 -17.05
N THR A 159 -0.66 3.37 -18.10
CA THR A 159 -1.09 3.52 -19.50
C THR A 159 -0.64 2.29 -20.30
N ASP A 160 -1.57 1.69 -21.04
CA ASP A 160 -1.31 0.52 -21.89
C ASP A 160 -0.50 0.87 -23.16
N GLN A 161 -0.09 -0.15 -23.93
CA GLN A 161 0.68 0.05 -25.18
C GLN A 161 -0.10 0.76 -26.29
N ASN A 162 -1.42 0.89 -26.15
CA ASN A 162 -2.29 1.62 -27.08
C ASN A 162 -2.53 3.06 -26.62
N GLY A 163 -1.91 3.51 -25.52
CA GLY A 163 -2.05 4.86 -24.99
C GLY A 163 -3.31 5.07 -24.13
N ASN A 164 -4.02 3.99 -23.75
CA ASN A 164 -5.21 4.10 -22.92
C ASN A 164 -4.85 4.03 -21.43
N LEU A 165 -5.49 4.90 -20.64
CA LEU A 165 -5.39 4.89 -19.19
C LEU A 165 -6.07 3.66 -18.59
N VAL A 166 -5.43 3.06 -17.58
CA VAL A 166 -6.02 2.02 -16.72
C VAL A 166 -6.82 2.67 -15.61
N TYR A 167 -8.06 2.20 -15.43
CA TYR A 167 -8.96 2.64 -14.37
C TYR A 167 -9.08 1.58 -13.28
N TYR A 168 -9.34 2.04 -12.06
CA TYR A 168 -9.45 1.17 -10.90
C TYR A 168 -10.83 1.30 -10.23
N GLU A 169 -11.22 0.28 -9.47
CA GLU A 169 -12.37 0.34 -8.58
C GLU A 169 -12.14 -0.54 -7.34
N ILE A 170 -12.81 -0.20 -6.24
CA ILE A 170 -12.76 -0.98 -5.00
C ILE A 170 -14.20 -1.30 -4.59
N ARG A 171 -14.52 -2.58 -4.42
CA ARG A 171 -15.87 -3.01 -4.03
C ARG A 171 -15.88 -3.85 -2.76
N LEU A 172 -16.96 -3.71 -1.99
CA LEU A 172 -17.20 -4.41 -0.73
C LEU A 172 -18.39 -5.36 -0.88
N ASN A 173 -18.21 -6.61 -0.47
CA ASN A 173 -19.33 -7.56 -0.46
C ASN A 173 -20.40 -7.16 0.58
N LYS A 174 -21.56 -7.84 0.51
CA LYS A 174 -22.71 -7.53 1.37
C LYS A 174 -22.38 -7.59 2.86
N ILE A 175 -21.60 -8.59 3.27
CA ILE A 175 -21.25 -8.81 4.68
C ILE A 175 -20.49 -7.60 5.25
N LEU A 176 -19.46 -7.14 4.54
CA LEU A 176 -18.70 -5.98 4.98
C LEU A 176 -19.52 -4.68 4.88
N PHE A 177 -20.29 -4.51 3.81
CA PHE A 177 -21.17 -3.36 3.63
C PHE A 177 -22.19 -3.25 4.78
N ASP A 178 -22.88 -4.34 5.12
CA ASP A 178 -23.88 -4.36 6.18
C ASP A 178 -23.27 -3.98 7.54
N TYR A 179 -22.05 -4.46 7.82
CA TYR A 179 -21.31 -4.07 9.03
C TYR A 179 -21.06 -2.56 9.08
N ILE A 180 -20.51 -1.98 8.00
CA ILE A 180 -20.25 -0.52 7.91
C ILE A 180 -21.56 0.26 8.04
N TYR A 181 -22.61 -0.19 7.34
CA TYR A 181 -23.92 0.45 7.29
C TYR A 181 -24.61 0.48 8.65
N GLN A 182 -24.62 -0.65 9.36
CA GLN A 182 -25.27 -0.80 10.66
C GLN A 182 -24.51 -0.08 11.77
N LYS A 183 -23.17 -0.11 11.74
CA LYS A 183 -22.33 0.58 12.73
C LYS A 183 -22.18 2.09 12.47
N GLY A 184 -22.61 2.58 11.31
CA GLY A 184 -22.45 3.98 10.94
C GLY A 184 -21.00 4.36 10.60
N PHE A 185 -20.14 3.38 10.30
CA PHE A 185 -18.70 3.61 10.10
C PHE A 185 -18.34 4.34 8.80
N TYR A 186 -19.32 4.65 7.95
CA TYR A 186 -19.18 5.61 6.85
C TYR A 186 -19.05 7.06 7.33
N ASN A 187 -19.46 7.35 8.57
CA ASN A 187 -19.43 8.68 9.17
C ASN A 187 -18.27 8.78 10.17
N ALA A 188 -17.36 9.74 9.95
CA ALA A 188 -16.14 9.86 10.75
C ALA A 188 -16.40 10.20 12.23
N PRO A 189 -17.28 11.17 12.58
CA PRO A 189 -17.69 11.41 13.98
C PRO A 189 -18.21 10.16 14.71
N VAL A 190 -18.92 9.26 14.01
CA VAL A 190 -19.36 7.98 14.60
C VAL A 190 -18.18 7.02 14.76
N GLN A 191 -17.35 6.89 13.72
CA GLN A 191 -16.24 5.95 13.70
C GLN A 191 -15.17 6.23 14.77
N VAL A 192 -14.90 7.50 15.11
CA VAL A 192 -13.91 7.84 16.15
C VAL A 192 -14.34 7.46 17.57
N GLN A 193 -15.62 7.24 17.80
CA GLN A 193 -16.15 6.76 19.09
C GLN A 193 -16.01 5.23 19.24
N ALA A 194 -15.69 4.52 18.17
CA ALA A 194 -15.51 3.08 18.21
C ALA A 194 -14.20 2.71 18.93
N GLN A 195 -14.30 1.84 19.93
CA GLN A 195 -13.14 1.27 20.62
C GLN A 195 -12.34 0.33 19.70
N SER A 196 -13.02 -0.36 18.80
CA SER A 196 -12.42 -1.29 17.84
C SER A 196 -13.26 -1.39 16.57
N ILE A 197 -12.58 -1.69 15.46
CA ILE A 197 -13.19 -2.10 14.20
C ILE A 197 -12.80 -3.55 13.98
N THR A 198 -13.77 -4.41 13.67
CA THR A 198 -13.55 -5.84 13.42
C THR A 198 -14.58 -6.31 12.43
N ALA A 199 -14.17 -6.49 11.17
CA ALA A 199 -15.06 -6.95 10.13
C ALA A 199 -15.48 -8.41 10.41
N PRO A 200 -16.73 -8.79 10.08
CA PRO A 200 -17.17 -10.18 10.25
C PRO A 200 -16.40 -11.14 9.33
N ALA A 201 -16.22 -12.40 9.76
CA ALA A 201 -15.83 -13.47 8.84
C ALA A 201 -16.84 -13.54 7.69
N GLY A 202 -16.37 -13.82 6.48
CA GLY A 202 -17.20 -13.63 5.28
C GLY A 202 -16.96 -12.29 4.56
N SER A 203 -16.35 -11.30 5.23
CA SER A 203 -16.03 -10.02 4.59
C SER A 203 -15.07 -10.20 3.41
N MET A 204 -15.36 -9.50 2.31
CA MET A 204 -14.53 -9.45 1.11
C MET A 204 -14.40 -8.03 0.60
N ILE A 205 -13.20 -7.72 0.11
CA ILE A 205 -12.91 -6.52 -0.67
C ILE A 205 -12.25 -6.98 -1.97
N VAL A 206 -12.67 -6.39 -3.08
CA VAL A 206 -11.94 -6.52 -4.35
C VAL A 206 -11.41 -5.17 -4.78
N LYS A 207 -10.21 -5.17 -5.36
CA LYS A 207 -9.66 -4.04 -6.11
C LYS A 207 -9.36 -4.48 -7.52
N ALA A 208 -10.00 -3.87 -8.50
CA ALA A 208 -9.90 -4.25 -9.91
C ALA A 208 -9.18 -3.16 -10.72
N ALA A 209 -8.46 -3.58 -11.76
CA ALA A 209 -7.83 -2.74 -12.76
C ALA A 209 -8.42 -3.07 -14.14
N TRP A 210 -8.76 -2.04 -14.89
CA TRP A 210 -9.50 -2.13 -16.15
C TRP A 210 -8.80 -1.30 -17.23
N ARG A 211 -8.61 -1.88 -18.41
CA ARG A 211 -8.16 -1.12 -19.59
C ARG A 211 -9.22 -1.15 -20.69
N GLN A 212 -9.16 -0.19 -21.61
CA GLN A 212 -9.97 -0.26 -22.81
C GLN A 212 -9.52 -1.45 -23.67
N VAL A 213 -10.48 -2.18 -24.23
CA VAL A 213 -10.23 -3.27 -25.19
C VAL A 213 -11.06 -3.05 -26.46
N ASP A 214 -10.49 -3.39 -27.61
CA ASP A 214 -11.23 -3.39 -28.87
C ASP A 214 -11.97 -4.72 -29.11
N SER A 215 -12.68 -4.83 -30.23
CA SER A 215 -13.45 -6.03 -30.59
C SER A 215 -12.57 -7.26 -30.88
N SER A 216 -11.33 -7.06 -31.30
CA SER A 216 -10.37 -8.14 -31.56
C SER A 216 -9.77 -8.70 -30.27
N GLU A 217 -9.60 -7.85 -29.26
CA GLU A 217 -9.08 -8.22 -27.94
C GLU A 217 -10.17 -8.80 -27.03
N ALA A 218 -11.40 -8.25 -27.08
CA ALA A 218 -12.50 -8.55 -26.15
C ALA A 218 -12.81 -10.05 -25.91
N PRO A 219 -12.62 -10.99 -26.86
CA PRO A 219 -12.76 -12.42 -26.58
C PRO A 219 -11.83 -12.95 -25.48
N ASN A 220 -10.64 -12.34 -25.29
CA ASN A 220 -9.62 -12.80 -24.35
C ASN A 220 -9.74 -12.20 -22.94
N PHE A 221 -10.74 -11.35 -22.70
CA PHE A 221 -10.91 -10.64 -21.43
C PHE A 221 -12.31 -10.88 -20.87
N LEU A 222 -12.43 -10.87 -19.54
CA LEU A 222 -13.68 -10.49 -18.89
C LEU A 222 -13.95 -9.03 -19.22
N VAL A 223 -15.05 -8.78 -19.92
CA VAL A 223 -15.38 -7.45 -20.45
C VAL A 223 -16.65 -6.89 -19.85
N VAL A 224 -16.67 -5.58 -19.69
CA VAL A 224 -17.83 -4.80 -19.25
C VAL A 224 -17.91 -3.52 -20.09
N ASP A 225 -19.12 -3.05 -20.36
CA ASP A 225 -19.31 -1.68 -20.85
C ASP A 225 -19.34 -0.74 -19.64
N ALA A 226 -18.51 0.30 -19.65
CA ALA A 226 -18.38 1.24 -18.53
C ALA A 226 -18.23 2.68 -19.02
N TYR A 227 -18.78 3.61 -18.25
CA TYR A 227 -18.50 5.03 -18.38
C TYR A 227 -17.16 5.35 -17.71
N ILE A 228 -16.17 5.80 -18.47
CA ILE A 228 -14.87 6.24 -17.94
C ILE A 228 -14.83 7.76 -17.81
N SER A 229 -14.21 8.29 -16.75
CA SER A 229 -14.07 9.74 -16.53
C SER A 229 -12.82 10.31 -17.22
N ASP A 230 -12.96 11.48 -17.87
CA ASP A 230 -11.84 12.25 -18.42
C ASP A 230 -11.14 13.17 -17.40
N ASN A 231 -11.63 13.18 -16.17
CA ASN A 231 -11.08 13.95 -15.05
C ASN A 231 -11.08 13.09 -13.77
N PRO A 232 -10.01 13.12 -12.96
CA PRO A 232 -10.01 12.48 -11.64
C PRO A 232 -10.93 13.18 -10.64
N ASP A 233 -11.21 14.48 -10.82
CA ASP A 233 -12.25 15.20 -10.08
C ASP A 233 -13.63 14.89 -10.70
N ARG A 234 -14.36 13.97 -10.06
CA ARG A 234 -15.68 13.52 -10.50
C ARG A 234 -16.70 14.66 -10.68
N SER A 235 -16.54 15.78 -9.98
CA SER A 235 -17.42 16.94 -10.11
C SER A 235 -17.22 17.71 -11.41
N LYS A 236 -16.06 17.53 -12.06
CA LYS A 236 -15.67 18.17 -13.33
C LYS A 236 -15.58 17.17 -14.49
N ALA A 237 -15.76 15.89 -14.21
CA ALA A 237 -15.61 14.82 -15.18
C ALA A 237 -16.72 14.80 -16.23
N LYS A 238 -16.32 14.60 -17.49
CA LYS A 238 -17.18 14.08 -18.54
C LYS A 238 -16.96 12.57 -18.64
N TYR A 239 -17.99 11.88 -19.09
CA TYR A 239 -18.00 10.43 -19.13
C TYR A 239 -18.12 9.92 -20.56
N GLN A 240 -17.34 8.89 -20.89
CA GLN A 240 -17.39 8.22 -22.19
C GLN A 240 -17.67 6.74 -22.00
N LEU A 241 -18.63 6.20 -22.76
CA LEU A 241 -18.91 4.77 -22.75
C LEU A 241 -17.84 4.02 -23.53
N LYS A 242 -17.15 3.08 -22.87
CA LYS A 242 -16.10 2.25 -23.44
C LYS A 242 -16.29 0.79 -23.04
N LYS A 243 -15.77 -0.11 -23.88
CA LYS A 243 -15.63 -1.52 -23.53
C LYS A 243 -14.32 -1.71 -22.78
N MET A 244 -14.41 -2.23 -21.57
CA MET A 244 -13.29 -2.36 -20.64
C MET A 244 -13.02 -3.84 -20.38
N GLY A 245 -11.75 -4.24 -20.41
CA GLY A 245 -11.28 -5.57 -20.06
C GLY A 245 -10.58 -5.57 -18.70
N LEU A 246 -10.89 -6.56 -17.86
CA LEU A 246 -10.25 -6.74 -16.56
C LEU A 246 -8.80 -7.20 -16.78
N VAL A 247 -7.84 -6.45 -16.23
CA VAL A 247 -6.39 -6.73 -16.36
C VAL A 247 -5.73 -7.12 -15.05
N GLY A 248 -6.35 -6.81 -13.91
CA GLY A 248 -5.87 -7.21 -12.59
C GLY A 248 -6.97 -7.19 -11.54
N LEU A 249 -6.92 -8.11 -10.58
CA LEU A 249 -7.88 -8.22 -9.49
C LEU A 249 -7.19 -8.66 -8.21
N HIS A 250 -7.23 -7.81 -7.19
CA HIS A 250 -6.94 -8.19 -5.82
C HIS A 250 -8.21 -8.68 -5.16
N VAL A 251 -8.11 -9.77 -4.40
CA VAL A 251 -9.17 -10.28 -3.54
C VAL A 251 -8.63 -10.32 -2.11
N MET A 252 -9.30 -9.62 -1.21
CA MET A 252 -9.02 -9.64 0.22
C MET A 252 -10.15 -10.35 0.94
N ARG A 253 -9.81 -11.41 1.69
CA ARG A 253 -10.80 -12.32 2.27
C ARG A 253 -10.56 -12.51 3.77
N LYS A 254 -11.57 -12.21 4.60
CA LYS A 254 -11.57 -12.56 6.02
C LYS A 254 -12.27 -13.89 6.26
N THR A 255 -11.55 -14.89 6.76
CA THR A 255 -12.10 -16.20 7.12
C THR A 255 -12.05 -16.41 8.65
N PRO A 256 -12.78 -17.39 9.20
CA PRO A 256 -12.67 -17.75 10.62
C PRO A 256 -11.22 -18.04 11.07
N ASP A 257 -10.44 -18.75 10.26
CA ASP A 257 -9.06 -19.13 10.58
C ASP A 257 -8.02 -18.09 10.18
N ALA A 258 -8.38 -17.10 9.36
CA ALA A 258 -7.52 -15.99 8.95
C ALA A 258 -8.08 -14.63 9.42
N PRO A 259 -8.00 -14.30 10.73
CA PRO A 259 -8.52 -13.05 11.25
C PRO A 259 -7.71 -11.81 10.80
N GLN A 260 -6.43 -11.98 10.42
CA GLN A 260 -5.64 -10.95 9.74
C GLN A 260 -5.96 -10.84 8.24
N TRP A 261 -6.91 -11.63 7.72
CA TRP A 261 -7.31 -11.77 6.32
C TRP A 261 -6.26 -12.47 5.42
N ILE A 262 -6.69 -12.90 4.24
CA ILE A 262 -5.86 -13.46 3.15
C ILE A 262 -5.94 -12.49 1.98
N TRP A 263 -4.82 -12.25 1.29
CA TRP A 263 -4.75 -11.42 0.08
C TRP A 263 -4.30 -12.27 -1.09
N SER A 264 -5.13 -12.40 -2.11
CA SER A 264 -4.72 -12.98 -3.38
C SER A 264 -4.75 -11.94 -4.49
N THR A 265 -3.95 -12.18 -5.52
CA THR A 265 -3.93 -11.31 -6.69
C THR A 265 -3.87 -12.11 -7.97
N HIS A 266 -4.81 -11.81 -8.86
CA HIS A 266 -4.96 -12.42 -10.16
C HIS A 266 -4.74 -11.37 -11.24
N GLU A 267 -4.20 -11.77 -12.37
CA GLU A 267 -4.01 -10.89 -13.51
C GLU A 267 -4.23 -11.59 -14.84
N GLN A 268 -4.40 -10.79 -15.88
CA GLN A 268 -4.60 -11.29 -17.23
C GLN A 268 -3.24 -11.68 -17.84
N VAL A 269 -3.16 -12.88 -18.43
CA VAL A 269 -1.89 -13.51 -18.85
C VAL A 269 -1.12 -12.74 -19.94
N GLN A 270 -1.82 -11.91 -20.71
CA GLN A 270 -1.29 -11.07 -21.78
C GLN A 270 -0.85 -9.68 -21.29
N ASN A 271 -0.79 -9.43 -19.97
CA ASN A 271 -0.33 -8.14 -19.44
C ASN A 271 1.11 -7.83 -19.85
N VAL A 272 2.03 -8.78 -19.67
CA VAL A 272 3.47 -8.60 -19.92
C VAL A 272 4.10 -9.64 -20.83
N SER A 273 3.40 -10.74 -21.13
CA SER A 273 3.91 -11.86 -21.93
C SER A 273 2.86 -12.39 -22.90
N SER A 274 2.90 -11.91 -24.14
CA SER A 274 2.13 -12.41 -25.29
C SER A 274 2.75 -11.90 -26.60
N ILE A 275 2.14 -12.22 -27.75
CA ILE A 275 2.52 -11.63 -29.05
C ILE A 275 2.31 -10.11 -29.04
N HIS A 276 1.26 -9.64 -28.38
CA HIS A 276 0.90 -8.24 -28.22
C HIS A 276 0.58 -7.93 -26.75
N PRO A 277 1.60 -7.76 -25.88
CA PRO A 277 1.37 -7.55 -24.46
C PRO A 277 0.67 -6.21 -24.19
N SER A 278 -0.24 -6.19 -23.22
CA SER A 278 -1.01 -4.98 -22.88
C SER A 278 -0.11 -3.85 -22.35
N PHE A 279 0.97 -4.18 -21.63
CA PHE A 279 1.81 -3.22 -20.91
C PHE A 279 3.30 -3.33 -21.23
N TYR A 280 3.68 -4.08 -22.26
CA TYR A 280 5.08 -4.24 -22.64
C TYR A 280 5.25 -4.25 -24.17
N ASN A 281 6.11 -3.38 -24.68
CA ASN A 281 6.51 -3.36 -26.07
C ASN A 281 7.95 -3.90 -26.20
N PRO A 282 8.15 -5.13 -26.70
CA PRO A 282 9.48 -5.71 -26.87
C PRO A 282 10.36 -4.95 -27.87
N ALA A 283 9.77 -4.12 -28.74
CA ALA A 283 10.53 -3.28 -29.66
C ALA A 283 11.13 -2.03 -28.99
N CYS A 284 10.64 -1.60 -27.82
CA CYS A 284 11.22 -0.45 -27.13
C CYS A 284 12.44 -0.84 -26.28
N LYS A 285 13.64 -0.67 -26.84
CA LYS A 285 14.90 -1.05 -26.17
C LYS A 285 15.36 -0.07 -25.08
N ASN A 286 15.00 1.21 -25.19
CA ASN A 286 15.50 2.29 -24.32
C ASN A 286 14.42 2.88 -23.40
N CYS A 287 13.25 2.25 -23.32
CA CYS A 287 12.18 2.72 -22.45
C CYS A 287 12.46 2.35 -20.98
N PRO A 288 12.14 3.24 -20.02
CA PRO A 288 12.27 2.91 -18.60
C PRO A 288 11.21 1.87 -18.20
N VAL A 289 11.65 0.80 -17.55
CA VAL A 289 10.81 -0.35 -17.19
C VAL A 289 10.39 -0.24 -15.72
N ASN A 290 9.10 -0.43 -15.46
CA ASN A 290 8.49 -0.31 -14.13
C ASN A 290 8.72 1.07 -13.50
N GLU A 291 8.75 2.12 -14.33
CA GLU A 291 8.82 3.51 -13.90
C GLU A 291 7.62 4.29 -14.43
N GLN A 292 7.23 5.34 -13.70
CA GLN A 292 6.15 6.21 -14.14
C GLN A 292 6.54 6.97 -15.40
N THR A 293 5.54 7.30 -16.21
CA THR A 293 5.69 8.03 -17.46
C THR A 293 4.83 9.30 -17.42
N GLN A 294 5.03 10.19 -18.38
CA GLN A 294 4.14 11.33 -18.57
C GLN A 294 2.73 10.84 -18.93
N PRO A 295 1.66 11.58 -18.57
CA PRO A 295 0.30 11.24 -18.98
C PRO A 295 0.20 10.97 -20.49
N GLY A 296 -0.46 9.88 -20.87
CA GLY A 296 -0.62 9.46 -22.27
C GLY A 296 0.60 8.75 -22.88
N THR A 297 1.73 8.69 -22.18
CA THR A 297 2.89 7.89 -22.62
C THR A 297 2.74 6.45 -22.10
N PRO A 298 2.74 5.42 -22.96
CA PRO A 298 2.68 4.02 -22.54
C PRO A 298 3.75 3.67 -21.52
N ASN A 299 3.35 2.98 -20.45
CA ASN A 299 4.31 2.44 -19.48
C ASN A 299 4.94 1.17 -20.05
N GLN A 300 6.21 0.89 -19.73
CA GLN A 300 6.79 -0.43 -19.94
C GLN A 300 6.78 -1.20 -18.63
N VAL A 301 6.08 -2.32 -18.60
CA VAL A 301 5.93 -3.16 -17.42
C VAL A 301 6.63 -4.50 -17.65
N LYS A 302 7.47 -4.89 -16.70
CA LYS A 302 8.11 -6.20 -16.69
C LYS A 302 7.91 -6.84 -15.32
N ARG A 303 7.51 -8.11 -15.31
CA ARG A 303 7.48 -8.90 -14.08
C ARG A 303 8.90 -9.05 -13.53
N THR A 304 9.11 -8.58 -12.30
CA THR A 304 10.37 -8.71 -11.55
C THR A 304 10.20 -9.56 -10.29
N THR A 305 8.97 -9.64 -9.77
CA THR A 305 8.59 -10.62 -8.75
C THR A 305 7.98 -11.82 -9.45
N ALA A 306 8.70 -12.94 -9.46
CA ALA A 306 8.29 -14.15 -10.16
C ALA A 306 7.07 -14.80 -9.50
N ILE A 307 6.20 -15.41 -10.31
CA ILE A 307 5.16 -16.31 -9.83
C ILE A 307 5.85 -17.61 -9.40
N PRO A 308 5.64 -18.11 -8.16
CA PRO A 308 6.25 -19.36 -7.72
C PRO A 308 5.91 -20.54 -8.64
N LEU A 309 6.83 -21.50 -8.83
CA LEU A 309 6.63 -22.64 -9.73
C LEU A 309 5.40 -23.47 -9.35
N ALA A 310 5.15 -23.67 -8.04
CA ALA A 310 3.96 -24.38 -7.57
C ALA A 310 2.65 -23.67 -7.99
N THR A 311 2.62 -22.34 -7.88
CA THR A 311 1.49 -21.51 -8.31
C THR A 311 1.33 -21.54 -9.84
N GLN A 312 2.42 -21.52 -10.61
CA GLN A 312 2.36 -21.68 -12.08
C GLN A 312 1.77 -23.03 -12.48
N ASN A 313 2.18 -24.12 -11.82
CA ASN A 313 1.62 -25.46 -12.07
C ASN A 313 0.12 -25.50 -11.75
N LEU A 314 -0.31 -24.88 -10.63
CA LEU A 314 -1.72 -24.77 -10.29
C LEU A 314 -2.49 -23.93 -11.33
N ASN A 315 -1.93 -22.83 -11.82
CA ASN A 315 -2.54 -22.02 -12.87
C ASN A 315 -2.81 -22.87 -14.11
N GLN A 316 -1.85 -23.67 -14.58
CA GLN A 316 -2.03 -24.54 -15.74
C GLN A 316 -3.17 -25.55 -15.54
N ILE A 317 -3.27 -26.14 -14.34
CA ILE A 317 -4.34 -27.07 -13.97
C ILE A 317 -5.71 -26.35 -14.03
N VAL A 318 -5.84 -25.22 -13.33
CA VAL A 318 -7.12 -24.50 -13.22
C VAL A 318 -7.55 -23.93 -14.58
N GLN A 319 -6.61 -23.38 -15.36
CA GLN A 319 -6.88 -22.90 -16.72
C GLN A 319 -7.39 -24.02 -17.63
N LYS A 320 -6.82 -25.23 -17.51
CA LYS A 320 -7.31 -26.41 -18.23
C LYS A 320 -8.72 -26.81 -17.80
N LEU A 321 -9.01 -26.79 -16.49
CA LEU A 321 -10.34 -27.07 -15.95
C LEU A 321 -11.40 -26.06 -16.41
N LEU A 322 -11.02 -24.78 -16.53
CA LEU A 322 -11.89 -23.70 -17.01
C LEU A 322 -12.16 -23.80 -18.52
N GLY A 323 -11.33 -24.51 -19.27
CA GLY A 323 -11.52 -24.76 -20.71
C GLY A 323 -11.70 -23.47 -21.51
N SER A 324 -12.82 -23.37 -22.24
CA SER A 324 -13.14 -22.21 -23.09
C SER A 324 -13.70 -21.01 -22.33
N ALA A 325 -13.92 -21.10 -21.01
CA ALA A 325 -14.34 -19.95 -20.22
C ALA A 325 -13.26 -18.86 -20.29
N LYS A 326 -13.68 -17.60 -20.45
CA LYS A 326 -12.76 -16.43 -20.47
C LYS A 326 -11.83 -16.35 -19.26
N LEU A 327 -12.24 -16.96 -18.15
CA LEU A 327 -11.47 -17.02 -16.91
C LEU A 327 -10.17 -17.83 -17.06
N SER A 328 -10.05 -18.70 -18.07
CA SER A 328 -8.79 -19.41 -18.38
C SER A 328 -7.69 -18.48 -18.92
N GLN A 329 -8.01 -17.21 -19.24
CA GLN A 329 -7.06 -16.17 -19.65
C GLN A 329 -6.48 -15.37 -18.47
N TYR A 330 -6.70 -15.84 -17.24
CA TYR A 330 -6.20 -15.24 -16.02
C TYR A 330 -5.30 -16.21 -15.27
N GLU A 331 -4.42 -15.67 -14.44
CA GLU A 331 -3.51 -16.45 -13.61
C GLU A 331 -3.46 -15.90 -12.18
N LEU A 332 -3.29 -16.78 -11.19
CA LEU A 332 -2.94 -16.39 -9.83
C LEU A 332 -1.45 -16.04 -9.80
N VAL A 333 -1.12 -14.85 -9.32
CA VAL A 333 0.27 -14.46 -9.05
C VAL A 333 0.74 -15.06 -7.72
N GLY A 334 -0.16 -15.14 -6.75
CA GLY A 334 0.05 -15.77 -5.45
C GLY A 334 -0.96 -15.26 -4.41
N ALA A 335 -1.01 -15.93 -3.26
CA ALA A 335 -1.82 -15.53 -2.13
C ALA A 335 -0.99 -15.41 -0.84
N GLN A 336 -1.12 -14.26 -0.17
CA GLN A 336 -0.48 -13.95 1.10
C GLN A 336 -1.39 -14.28 2.28
N TRP A 337 -0.81 -14.95 3.28
CA TRP A 337 -1.48 -15.32 4.52
C TRP A 337 -0.56 -15.09 5.74
N PRO A 338 -1.13 -14.78 6.92
CA PRO A 338 -0.35 -14.57 8.14
C PRO A 338 0.22 -15.90 8.64
N VAL A 339 1.50 -15.94 8.98
CA VAL A 339 2.08 -17.04 9.75
C VAL A 339 1.75 -16.80 11.23
N PRO A 340 0.96 -17.68 11.86
CA PRO A 340 0.47 -17.45 13.22
C PRO A 340 1.56 -17.56 14.31
N PRO A 341 1.32 -16.95 15.49
CA PRO A 341 0.73 -17.75 16.57
C PRO A 341 -0.75 -17.36 16.73
N VAL A 342 -1.63 -18.33 16.49
CA VAL A 342 -3.07 -18.10 16.39
C VAL A 342 -3.58 -17.77 17.78
N ASN A 343 -4.12 -16.57 17.96
CA ASN A 343 -5.09 -16.33 19.02
C ASN A 343 -6.34 -15.73 18.38
N ARG A 344 -7.38 -16.56 18.27
CA ARG A 344 -8.65 -16.24 17.59
C ARG A 344 -9.53 -15.27 18.40
N ASP A 345 -9.29 -15.16 19.71
CA ASP A 345 -10.18 -14.48 20.66
C ASP A 345 -9.79 -13.02 20.95
N SER A 346 -8.91 -12.45 20.13
CA SER A 346 -8.35 -11.13 20.42
C SER A 346 -8.04 -10.35 19.15
N ILE A 347 -8.08 -9.01 19.25
CA ILE A 347 -7.79 -8.08 18.14
C ILE A 347 -6.49 -8.54 17.45
N PRO A 348 -6.50 -8.77 16.12
CA PRO A 348 -5.34 -9.36 15.48
C PRO A 348 -4.12 -8.47 15.63
N SER A 349 -2.94 -9.09 15.80
CA SER A 349 -1.68 -8.34 15.87
C SER A 349 -1.44 -7.62 14.55
N THR A 350 -0.96 -6.39 14.61
CA THR A 350 -0.48 -5.64 13.45
C THR A 350 0.98 -5.98 13.10
N VAL A 351 1.67 -6.74 13.95
CA VAL A 351 3.01 -7.30 13.70
C VAL A 351 2.91 -8.83 13.67
N PHE A 352 3.22 -9.44 12.53
CA PHE A 352 3.18 -10.88 12.28
C PHE A 352 4.06 -11.20 11.08
N GLU A 353 4.41 -12.47 10.90
CA GLU A 353 5.09 -12.94 9.70
C GLU A 353 4.07 -13.24 8.59
N VAL A 354 4.45 -13.06 7.32
CA VAL A 354 3.57 -13.32 6.17
C VAL A 354 4.30 -14.18 5.15
N VAL A 355 3.57 -15.11 4.54
CA VAL A 355 4.07 -15.95 3.43
C VAL A 355 3.14 -15.80 2.22
N PRO A 356 3.69 -15.60 1.00
CA PRO A 356 5.07 -15.21 0.72
C PRO A 356 5.35 -13.78 1.20
N THR A 357 6.61 -13.43 1.48
CA THR A 357 6.97 -12.10 1.99
C THR A 357 6.63 -10.97 1.01
N LEU A 358 6.87 -11.20 -0.29
CA LEU A 358 6.58 -10.27 -1.37
C LEU A 358 5.44 -10.79 -2.23
N LEU A 359 4.57 -9.88 -2.68
CA LEU A 359 3.49 -10.16 -3.62
C LEU A 359 3.24 -8.91 -4.45
N ALA A 360 3.31 -9.05 -5.78
CA ALA A 360 3.22 -7.92 -6.69
C ALA A 360 2.54 -8.29 -8.01
N ASN A 361 1.40 -7.65 -8.27
CA ASN A 361 0.69 -7.72 -9.54
C ASN A 361 1.25 -6.68 -10.52
N THR A 362 1.30 -7.03 -11.80
CA THR A 362 1.86 -6.15 -12.85
C THR A 362 1.08 -4.85 -13.03
N THR A 363 -0.21 -4.83 -12.71
CA THR A 363 -1.09 -3.66 -12.83
C THR A 363 -1.34 -2.93 -11.52
N MET A 364 -1.13 -3.60 -10.38
CA MET A 364 -1.35 -2.98 -9.06
C MET A 364 -0.03 -2.53 -8.45
N GLU A 365 1.02 -3.35 -8.42
CA GLU A 365 2.31 -3.04 -7.78
C GLU A 365 3.38 -2.64 -8.79
N THR A 366 2.97 -2.20 -9.99
CA THR A 366 3.82 -1.95 -11.16
C THR A 366 5.18 -1.34 -10.82
N PHE A 367 5.18 -0.25 -10.05
CA PHE A 367 6.36 0.58 -9.78
C PHE A 367 7.11 0.21 -8.48
N ILE A 368 6.63 -0.80 -7.73
CA ILE A 368 7.15 -1.16 -6.40
C ILE A 368 7.29 -2.67 -6.19
N GLN A 369 7.27 -3.48 -7.26
CA GLN A 369 7.17 -4.94 -7.20
C GLN A 369 8.14 -5.58 -6.20
N GLY A 370 9.43 -5.22 -6.25
CA GLY A 370 10.48 -5.80 -5.40
C GLY A 370 10.42 -5.39 -3.91
N THR A 371 9.43 -4.62 -3.50
CA THR A 371 9.25 -4.15 -2.12
C THR A 371 7.80 -4.29 -1.62
N SER A 372 6.90 -4.85 -2.43
CA SER A 372 5.49 -4.88 -2.10
C SER A 372 5.11 -6.07 -1.23
N SER A 373 4.38 -5.80 -0.15
CA SER A 373 3.71 -6.79 0.69
C SER A 373 2.30 -6.32 0.98
N CYS A 374 1.28 -7.06 0.53
CA CYS A 374 -0.12 -6.68 0.70
C CYS A 374 -0.47 -6.64 2.19
N MET A 375 -0.20 -7.72 2.93
CA MET A 375 -0.49 -7.78 4.36
C MET A 375 0.37 -6.82 5.18
N GLY A 376 1.66 -6.69 4.82
CA GLY A 376 2.58 -5.76 5.49
C GLY A 376 2.08 -4.31 5.43
N CYS A 377 1.58 -3.89 4.26
CA CYS A 377 0.96 -2.59 4.05
C CYS A 377 -0.40 -2.48 4.76
N HIS A 378 -1.29 -3.44 4.55
CA HIS A 378 -2.65 -3.40 5.10
C HIS A 378 -2.69 -3.48 6.64
N ALA A 379 -1.65 -4.01 7.29
CA ALA A 379 -1.51 -3.96 8.74
C ALA A 379 -1.39 -2.53 9.32
N MET A 380 -1.21 -1.52 8.46
CA MET A 380 -1.22 -0.10 8.82
C MET A 380 -2.61 0.54 8.68
N ALA A 381 -3.61 -0.20 8.20
CA ALA A 381 -4.96 0.33 8.07
C ALA A 381 -5.51 0.75 9.44
N ARG A 382 -6.05 1.95 9.50
CA ARG A 382 -6.49 2.62 10.72
C ARG A 382 -7.84 3.32 10.54
N ASN A 383 -8.51 3.57 11.66
CA ASN A 383 -9.71 4.40 11.66
C ASN A 383 -9.36 5.89 11.38
N VAL A 384 -10.38 6.71 11.22
CA VAL A 384 -10.26 8.14 10.91
C VAL A 384 -9.88 9.04 12.08
N ASN A 385 -9.63 8.49 13.28
CA ASN A 385 -9.18 9.29 14.42
C ASN A 385 -7.80 9.89 14.07
N PRO A 386 -7.56 11.20 14.11
CA PRO A 386 -6.26 11.75 13.72
C PRO A 386 -5.19 11.67 14.81
N ASP A 387 -5.58 11.42 16.07
CA ASP A 387 -4.73 11.58 17.25
C ASP A 387 -4.19 10.24 17.76
N THR A 388 -5.00 9.17 17.68
CA THR A 388 -4.66 7.83 18.17
C THR A 388 -4.76 6.79 17.06
N PHE A 389 -3.81 5.85 16.99
CA PHE A 389 -3.91 4.71 16.10
C PHE A 389 -4.87 3.66 16.67
N ILE A 390 -5.93 3.37 15.93
CA ILE A 390 -6.81 2.23 16.15
C ILE A 390 -6.85 1.46 14.83
N SER A 391 -6.52 0.17 14.87
CA SER A 391 -6.54 -0.69 13.67
C SER A 391 -7.94 -0.69 13.05
N ALA A 392 -7.98 -0.58 11.72
CA ALA A 392 -9.20 -0.74 10.93
C ALA A 392 -9.30 -2.15 10.34
N ASP A 393 -8.87 -3.16 11.10
CA ASP A 393 -8.97 -4.58 10.74
C ASP A 393 -8.46 -4.86 9.32
N PHE A 394 -7.26 -4.33 9.04
CA PHE A 394 -6.56 -4.47 7.75
C PHE A 394 -7.25 -3.87 6.53
N SER A 395 -8.34 -3.12 6.70
CA SER A 395 -9.04 -2.48 5.58
C SER A 395 -8.84 -0.97 5.58
N PHE A 396 -8.18 -0.47 4.53
CA PHE A 396 -8.04 0.97 4.32
C PHE A 396 -9.37 1.67 3.98
N THR A 397 -10.39 0.93 3.56
CA THR A 397 -11.66 1.55 3.15
C THR A 397 -12.37 2.22 4.31
N PHE A 398 -12.19 1.76 5.55
CA PHE A 398 -12.71 2.47 6.72
C PHE A 398 -12.16 3.89 6.86
N GLY A 399 -10.94 4.15 6.37
CA GLY A 399 -10.36 5.49 6.36
C GLY A 399 -11.07 6.48 5.43
N ASP A 400 -11.89 6.00 4.48
CA ASP A 400 -12.64 6.85 3.56
C ASP A 400 -13.86 7.53 4.22
N ALA A 401 -14.17 7.22 5.48
CA ALA A 401 -15.26 7.83 6.22
C ALA A 401 -15.18 9.36 6.27
N ARG A 402 -16.33 10.01 6.16
CA ARG A 402 -16.44 11.47 6.01
C ARG A 402 -17.23 12.12 7.15
N PRO A 403 -17.01 13.43 7.42
CA PRO A 403 -15.97 14.30 6.84
C PRO A 403 -14.56 13.88 7.29
N GLN A 404 -13.54 14.27 6.53
CA GLN A 404 -12.15 14.08 7.00
C GLN A 404 -11.91 14.91 8.26
N LEU A 405 -11.34 14.27 9.28
CA LEU A 405 -11.01 14.93 10.54
C LEU A 405 -9.60 15.51 10.47
N VAL A 406 -9.46 16.75 10.95
CA VAL A 406 -8.17 17.44 11.02
C VAL A 406 -7.51 17.13 12.35
N ASN A 407 -6.22 16.81 12.33
CA ASN A 407 -5.42 16.68 13.54
C ASN A 407 -5.30 18.06 14.21
N LYS A 408 -5.85 18.20 15.43
CA LYS A 408 -5.85 19.49 16.16
C LYS A 408 -4.51 19.83 16.80
N VAL A 409 -3.60 18.86 16.86
CA VAL A 409 -2.30 18.91 17.53
C VAL A 409 -1.18 19.35 16.57
N ILE A 410 -1.39 19.22 15.26
CA ILE A 410 -0.41 19.61 14.22
C ILE A 410 -0.83 20.96 13.60
N PRO A 411 -0.14 22.07 13.90
CA PRO A 411 -0.34 23.35 13.23
C PRO A 411 -0.28 23.23 11.70
N LEU A 412 -1.18 23.95 11.01
CA LEU A 412 -1.13 24.09 9.56
C LEU A 412 0.17 24.77 9.12
N PRO A 413 0.74 24.43 7.96
CA PRO A 413 1.90 25.13 7.42
C PRO A 413 1.56 26.61 7.18
N PRO A 414 2.57 27.51 7.11
CA PRO A 414 2.35 28.92 6.80
C PRO A 414 1.83 29.07 5.35
N SER A 415 0.52 28.95 5.15
CA SER A 415 -0.15 29.00 3.86
C SER A 415 -0.68 30.41 3.57
N GLN A 416 0.11 31.16 2.80
CA GLN A 416 -0.21 32.39 2.04
C GLN A 416 -0.92 33.59 2.70
N ASN A 417 -1.24 33.64 3.99
CA ASN A 417 -1.68 34.91 4.59
C ASN A 417 -1.28 35.08 6.05
N GLY A 418 -0.13 35.74 6.26
CA GLY A 418 0.35 36.14 7.57
C GLY A 418 -0.04 37.56 7.91
N SER A 419 -1.33 37.92 7.81
CA SER A 419 -1.82 39.30 7.97
C SER A 419 -1.44 39.98 9.29
N ILE A 420 -1.05 39.20 10.31
CA ILE A 420 -0.57 39.68 11.63
C ILE A 420 0.95 39.89 11.71
N TYR A 421 1.72 39.50 10.68
CA TYR A 421 3.17 39.67 10.61
C TYR A 421 3.53 40.72 9.55
N PRO A 422 4.51 41.60 9.80
CA PRO A 422 5.06 42.49 8.78
C PRO A 422 5.50 41.71 7.52
N PRO A 423 5.34 42.26 6.31
CA PRO A 423 5.59 41.54 5.06
C PRO A 423 6.98 40.89 4.97
N ASN A 424 8.02 41.57 5.44
CA ASN A 424 9.38 41.03 5.41
C ASN A 424 9.57 39.89 6.42
N GLN A 425 8.98 39.99 7.60
CA GLN A 425 8.99 38.92 8.60
C GLN A 425 8.23 37.69 8.08
N TRP A 426 7.06 37.90 7.45
CA TRP A 426 6.29 36.81 6.85
C TRP A 426 7.07 36.09 5.73
N LYS A 427 7.74 36.84 4.86
CA LYS A 427 8.64 36.26 3.84
C LYS A 427 9.75 35.42 4.46
N SER A 428 10.34 35.88 5.57
CA SER A 428 11.37 35.14 6.31
C SER A 428 10.82 33.82 6.88
N ILE A 429 9.64 33.85 7.52
CA ILE A 429 8.96 32.67 8.06
C ILE A 429 8.66 31.63 6.97
N VAL A 430 8.09 32.08 5.84
CA VAL A 430 7.78 31.21 4.70
C VAL A 430 9.06 30.61 4.12
N LEU A 431 10.12 31.41 3.97
CA LEU A 431 11.42 30.92 3.53
C LEU A 431 11.99 29.87 4.50
N GLY A 432 11.91 30.09 5.80
CA GLY A 432 12.36 29.14 6.83
C GLY A 432 11.64 27.80 6.73
N TYR A 433 10.31 27.83 6.59
CA TYR A 433 9.51 26.62 6.32
C TYR A 433 9.96 25.91 5.04
N GLN A 434 10.16 26.64 3.93
CA GLN A 434 10.58 26.07 2.66
C GLN A 434 11.98 25.41 2.75
N LEU A 435 12.93 26.08 3.40
CA LEU A 435 14.28 25.55 3.63
C LEU A 435 14.25 24.30 4.51
N ALA A 436 13.38 24.26 5.52
CA ALA A 436 13.21 23.08 6.38
C ALA A 436 12.51 21.91 5.66
N ALA A 437 11.52 22.21 4.81
CA ALA A 437 10.75 21.22 4.08
C ALA A 437 11.53 20.61 2.89
N ASN A 438 12.39 21.40 2.24
CA ASN A 438 13.10 21.04 1.00
C ASN A 438 14.61 21.33 1.11
N THR A 439 15.23 20.95 2.24
CA THR A 439 16.61 21.37 2.57
C THR A 439 17.62 20.91 1.54
N TYR A 440 17.64 19.62 1.22
CA TYR A 440 18.47 19.04 0.17
C TYR A 440 18.36 19.77 -1.19
N GLU A 441 17.15 20.05 -1.69
CA GLU A 441 16.99 20.69 -3.00
C GLU A 441 17.35 22.18 -2.98
N LEU A 442 17.04 22.89 -1.90
CA LEU A 442 17.25 24.34 -1.81
C LEU A 442 18.65 24.71 -1.32
N LEU A 443 19.34 23.81 -0.61
CA LEU A 443 20.67 24.02 -0.03
C LEU A 443 21.67 22.90 -0.41
N PRO A 444 21.81 22.54 -1.70
CA PRO A 444 22.63 21.39 -2.12
C PRO A 444 24.12 21.56 -1.80
N LYS A 445 24.62 22.80 -1.70
CA LYS A 445 26.01 23.08 -1.26
C LYS A 445 26.26 22.69 0.20
N PHE A 446 25.23 22.79 1.04
CA PHE A 446 25.32 22.48 2.47
C PHE A 446 24.94 21.04 2.78
N VAL A 447 24.23 20.40 1.84
CA VAL A 447 23.80 18.99 1.92
C VAL A 447 24.29 18.25 0.66
N PRO A 448 25.61 18.07 0.48
CA PRO A 448 26.18 17.55 -0.77
C PRO A 448 25.98 16.05 -0.95
N THR A 449 25.78 15.29 0.13
CA THR A 449 25.71 13.83 0.10
C THR A 449 24.39 13.28 0.60
N ALA A 450 23.94 13.70 1.80
CA ALA A 450 22.63 13.29 2.28
C ALA A 450 21.55 13.84 1.34
N LYS A 451 20.53 13.04 1.09
CA LYS A 451 19.34 13.51 0.36
C LYS A 451 18.18 13.59 1.34
N LEU A 452 18.37 14.39 2.38
CA LEU A 452 17.43 14.53 3.50
C LEU A 452 17.01 16.00 3.67
N HIS A 453 15.79 16.20 4.14
CA HIS A 453 15.33 17.50 4.67
C HIS A 453 15.24 17.46 6.18
N CYS A 454 15.18 18.63 6.82
CA CYS A 454 14.83 18.71 8.24
C CYS A 454 13.50 17.98 8.53
N GLY A 455 12.53 18.13 7.63
CA GLY A 455 11.23 17.44 7.68
C GLY A 455 11.28 15.91 7.63
N SER A 456 12.42 15.30 7.28
CA SER A 456 12.57 13.83 7.25
C SER A 456 12.56 13.21 8.66
N CYS A 457 13.00 13.97 9.67
CA CYS A 457 13.03 13.54 11.08
C CYS A 457 12.11 14.40 11.96
N HIS A 458 11.95 15.67 11.60
CA HIS A 458 11.05 16.61 12.28
C HIS A 458 9.71 16.65 11.52
N LEU A 459 8.85 15.67 11.79
CA LEU A 459 7.62 15.46 11.01
C LEU A 459 6.72 16.70 10.99
N ALA A 460 5.99 16.84 9.89
CA ALA A 460 5.22 18.04 9.57
C ALA A 460 6.07 19.33 9.71
N VAL A 461 7.35 19.21 9.32
CA VAL A 461 8.34 20.30 9.31
C VAL A 461 8.53 20.91 10.72
N GLY A 462 8.61 20.07 11.74
CA GLY A 462 8.85 20.49 13.12
C GLY A 462 7.60 20.89 13.89
N THR A 463 6.40 20.53 13.40
CA THR A 463 5.12 20.79 14.08
C THR A 463 4.55 19.57 14.82
N ASP A 464 4.96 18.34 14.51
CA ASP A 464 4.45 17.14 15.20
C ASP A 464 5.12 16.94 16.58
N PRO A 465 4.38 17.05 17.71
CA PRO A 465 4.96 16.94 19.05
C PRO A 465 5.60 15.59 19.36
N ARG A 466 5.33 14.55 18.57
CA ARG A 466 5.91 13.20 18.73
C ARG A 466 7.19 13.00 17.92
N ALA A 467 7.60 14.00 17.15
CA ALA A 467 8.72 13.91 16.22
C ALA A 467 9.71 15.07 16.40
N ALA A 468 10.15 15.28 17.64
CA ALA A 468 11.10 16.33 18.02
C ALA A 468 10.71 17.71 17.46
N TRP A 469 9.48 18.16 17.72
CA TRP A 469 9.01 19.46 17.25
C TRP A 469 9.89 20.63 17.70
N TRP A 470 9.77 21.76 17.02
CA TRP A 470 10.64 22.92 17.23
C TRP A 470 10.06 23.97 18.18
N VAL A 471 8.90 23.68 18.77
CA VAL A 471 8.28 24.54 19.78
C VAL A 471 9.18 24.64 21.01
N GLY A 472 9.37 25.87 21.48
CA GLY A 472 10.21 26.24 22.62
C GLY A 472 11.70 26.28 22.28
N MET A 473 12.10 26.17 21.01
CA MET A 473 13.53 26.15 20.68
C MET A 473 14.23 27.49 20.87
N ARG A 474 13.50 28.60 20.86
CA ARG A 474 14.07 29.92 21.19
C ARG A 474 14.08 30.23 22.69
N ALA A 475 13.62 29.31 23.54
CA ALA A 475 13.51 29.56 24.95
C ALA A 475 14.91 29.59 25.61
N PRO A 476 15.25 30.62 26.42
CA PRO A 476 16.58 30.75 27.03
C PRO A 476 16.99 29.59 27.94
N ASN A 477 16.00 28.87 28.52
CA ASN A 477 16.27 27.68 29.32
C ASN A 477 16.70 26.46 28.48
N LYS A 478 16.55 26.52 27.16
CA LYS A 478 16.93 25.45 26.23
C LYS A 478 18.16 25.81 25.40
N TYR A 479 18.19 27.03 24.85
CA TYR A 479 19.37 27.62 24.23
C TYR A 479 19.52 29.07 24.74
N PRO A 480 20.43 29.33 25.70
CA PRO A 480 20.55 30.62 26.37
C PRO A 480 20.80 31.81 25.44
N THR A 481 21.54 31.57 24.35
CA THR A 481 21.89 32.61 23.38
C THR A 481 21.48 32.21 21.95
N LEU A 482 21.35 33.19 21.07
CA LEU A 482 21.13 32.94 19.64
C LEU A 482 22.29 32.12 19.04
N LYS A 483 23.51 32.34 19.52
CA LYS A 483 24.71 31.58 19.12
C LYS A 483 24.53 30.08 19.41
N ASP A 484 23.98 29.72 20.57
CA ASP A 484 23.76 28.32 20.95
C ASP A 484 22.74 27.63 20.02
N LEU A 485 21.65 28.34 19.66
CA LEU A 485 20.66 27.84 18.71
C LEU A 485 21.23 27.73 17.29
N THR A 486 22.00 28.72 16.84
CA THR A 486 22.71 28.68 15.54
C THR A 486 23.68 27.49 15.49
N GLN A 487 24.46 27.28 16.56
CA GLN A 487 25.36 26.13 16.66
C GLN A 487 24.58 24.82 16.64
N ARG A 488 23.42 24.73 17.32
CA ARG A 488 22.57 23.54 17.26
C ARG A 488 22.11 23.23 15.84
N ILE A 489 21.67 24.25 15.09
CA ILE A 489 21.23 24.10 13.70
C ILE A 489 22.41 23.66 12.83
N ASN A 490 23.59 24.26 12.99
CA ASN A 490 24.80 23.83 12.30
C ASN A 490 25.17 22.37 12.60
N ASN A 491 25.04 21.91 13.85
CA ASN A 491 25.25 20.50 14.20
C ASN A 491 24.25 19.57 13.47
N CYS A 492 23.01 20.01 13.24
CA CYS A 492 22.06 19.25 12.42
C CYS A 492 22.52 19.17 10.96
N PHE A 493 23.06 20.25 10.39
CA PHE A 493 23.63 20.24 9.04
C PHE A 493 24.84 19.29 8.93
N THR A 494 25.78 19.36 9.87
CA THR A 494 27.00 18.55 9.82
C THR A 494 26.75 17.08 10.14
N ASN A 495 25.74 16.77 10.95
CA ASN A 495 25.52 15.40 11.44
C ASN A 495 24.31 14.73 10.76
N SER A 496 23.11 15.26 10.98
CA SER A 496 21.87 14.68 10.47
C SER A 496 21.73 14.83 8.95
N LEU A 497 22.26 15.90 8.37
CA LEU A 497 22.26 16.13 6.92
C LEU A 497 23.60 15.78 6.26
N ASN A 498 24.51 15.11 6.99
CA ASN A 498 25.83 14.69 6.52
C ASN A 498 26.54 15.73 5.64
N GLY A 499 26.50 16.98 6.09
CA GLY A 499 26.84 18.14 5.28
C GLY A 499 27.82 19.05 5.97
N VAL A 500 27.71 20.34 5.66
CA VAL A 500 28.55 21.39 6.24
C VAL A 500 27.69 22.47 6.90
N ALA A 501 28.25 23.14 7.90
CA ALA A 501 27.57 24.22 8.62
C ALA A 501 27.02 25.28 7.66
N LEU A 502 25.84 25.81 7.95
CA LEU A 502 25.15 26.78 7.09
C LEU A 502 25.84 28.15 7.10
N CYS A 503 26.41 28.52 8.25
CA CYS A 503 27.20 29.73 8.47
C CYS A 503 28.05 29.60 9.73
N ALA A 504 28.95 30.56 9.98
CA ALA A 504 29.57 30.68 11.29
C ALA A 504 28.51 30.89 12.38
N ASP A 505 28.74 30.36 13.58
CA ASP A 505 27.83 30.47 14.72
C ASP A 505 27.59 31.91 15.20
N THR A 506 28.50 32.82 14.84
CA THR A 506 28.41 34.27 15.08
C THR A 506 27.82 35.09 13.93
N ASP A 507 27.51 34.48 12.78
CA ASP A 507 27.01 35.22 11.61
C ASP A 507 25.51 35.49 11.72
N THR A 508 25.17 36.61 12.36
CA THR A 508 23.78 37.09 12.48
C THR A 508 23.23 37.69 11.18
N THR A 509 24.05 37.79 10.11
CA THR A 509 23.64 38.36 8.82
C THR A 509 23.15 37.28 7.84
N ASN A 510 23.33 36.00 8.18
CA ASN A 510 22.93 34.90 7.34
C ASN A 510 21.41 34.78 7.23
N THR A 511 20.87 35.19 6.08
CA THR A 511 19.42 35.22 5.82
C THR A 511 18.74 33.85 5.90
N LYS A 512 19.44 32.76 5.55
CA LYS A 512 18.89 31.39 5.59
C LYS A 512 18.79 30.86 7.01
N MET A 513 19.82 31.06 7.82
CA MET A 513 19.82 30.70 9.24
C MET A 513 18.72 31.49 9.97
N ASN A 514 18.67 32.80 9.75
CA ASN A 514 17.66 33.67 10.36
C ASN A 514 16.24 33.27 9.95
N ALA A 515 16.00 32.90 8.69
CA ALA A 515 14.70 32.42 8.22
C ALA A 515 14.25 31.14 8.95
N ILE A 516 15.15 30.16 9.14
CA ILE A 516 14.85 28.95 9.92
C ILE A 516 14.47 29.31 11.37
N ILE A 517 15.22 30.23 11.99
CA ILE A 517 14.98 30.69 13.36
C ILE A 517 13.66 31.47 13.47
N ASP A 518 13.32 32.31 12.49
CA ASP A 518 12.04 33.03 12.43
C ASP A 518 10.86 32.06 12.29
N TYR A 519 11.02 30.99 11.51
CA TYR A 519 10.03 29.93 11.42
C TYR A 519 9.83 29.22 12.77
N MET A 520 10.91 28.90 13.51
CA MET A 520 10.79 28.34 14.87
C MET A 520 10.07 29.30 15.83
N ALA A 521 10.36 30.60 15.77
CA ALA A 521 9.66 31.60 16.56
C ALA A 521 8.17 31.70 16.21
N TRP A 522 7.83 31.54 14.94
CA TRP A 522 6.44 31.48 14.49
C TRP A 522 5.71 30.23 15.03
N LEU A 523 6.40 29.08 15.10
CA LEU A 523 5.85 27.85 15.68
C LEU A 523 5.50 28.02 17.17
N ASP A 524 6.30 28.76 17.93
CA ASP A 524 6.01 29.07 19.34
C ASP A 524 4.66 29.78 19.52
N VAL A 525 4.31 30.66 18.58
CA VAL A 525 3.02 31.35 18.55
C VAL A 525 1.89 30.39 18.20
N GLN A 526 2.06 29.54 17.19
CA GLN A 526 1.03 28.58 16.79
C GLN A 526 0.76 27.54 17.88
N ALA A 527 1.81 27.09 18.58
CA ALA A 527 1.72 26.10 19.64
C ALA A 527 1.02 26.60 20.92
N LYS A 528 0.64 27.88 21.01
CA LYS A 528 -0.28 28.36 22.06
C LYS A 528 -1.69 27.80 21.92
N LYS A 529 -2.04 27.32 20.72
CA LYS A 529 -3.35 26.72 20.40
C LYS A 529 -3.38 25.20 20.64
N VAL A 530 -2.23 24.61 20.97
CA VAL A 530 -2.09 23.16 21.20
C VAL A 530 -2.24 22.91 22.71
N PRO A 531 -3.20 22.09 23.15
CA PRO A 531 -3.53 21.93 24.58
C PRO A 531 -2.42 21.24 25.38
N ASP A 532 -1.69 20.30 24.76
CA ASP A 532 -0.67 19.49 25.44
C ASP A 532 0.70 19.63 24.79
N ARG A 533 1.71 19.97 25.60
CA ARG A 533 3.11 20.04 25.18
C ARG A 533 3.88 18.86 25.80
N PRO A 534 4.35 17.88 25.03
CA PRO A 534 5.08 16.76 25.61
C PRO A 534 6.41 17.23 26.21
N ALA A 535 6.76 16.65 27.36
CA ALA A 535 8.04 16.92 28.03
C ALA A 535 9.24 16.30 27.30
N SER A 536 8.99 15.30 26.45
CA SER A 536 10.02 14.56 25.70
C SER A 536 9.88 14.77 24.19
N PRO A 537 10.99 14.74 23.43
CA PRO A 537 10.97 14.95 21.98
C PRO A 537 10.32 13.79 21.19
N TYR A 538 10.28 12.59 21.77
CA TYR A 538 9.67 11.41 21.17
C TYR A 538 8.77 10.71 22.20
N PRO A 539 7.79 9.91 21.76
CA PRO A 539 6.98 9.09 22.66
C PRO A 539 7.82 8.15 23.51
N TYR A 540 7.34 7.91 24.73
CA TYR A 540 8.00 7.01 25.66
C TYR A 540 8.12 5.60 25.09
N ILE A 541 9.28 5.00 25.32
CA ILE A 541 9.53 3.56 25.18
C ILE A 541 10.13 3.04 26.49
N PRO A 542 9.93 1.76 26.84
CA PRO A 542 10.59 1.15 28.00
C PRO A 542 12.12 1.31 27.95
N GLN A 543 12.74 1.41 29.11
CA GLN A 543 14.21 1.42 29.25
C GLN A 543 14.78 0.01 29.10
N ASN A 544 16.08 -0.10 28.80
CA ASN A 544 16.83 -1.36 28.69
C ASN A 544 16.32 -2.34 27.62
N LEU A 545 15.83 -1.83 26.49
CA LEU A 545 15.43 -2.66 25.35
C LEU A 545 16.65 -3.24 24.63
N THR A 546 16.56 -4.51 24.21
CA THR A 546 17.55 -5.15 23.34
C THR A 546 16.91 -5.42 21.98
N GLY A 547 17.61 -5.07 20.90
CA GLY A 547 17.13 -5.30 19.54
C GLY A 547 17.42 -6.72 19.05
N ASP A 548 16.48 -7.30 18.30
CA ASP A 548 16.66 -8.51 17.49
C ASP A 548 16.74 -8.10 16.02
N SER A 549 17.90 -8.29 15.39
CA SER A 549 18.16 -7.87 14.02
C SER A 549 17.44 -8.74 12.98
N LEU A 550 17.20 -10.02 13.25
CA LEU A 550 16.47 -10.91 12.34
C LEU A 550 14.99 -10.54 12.33
N ARG A 551 14.40 -10.35 13.51
CA ARG A 551 13.03 -9.86 13.65
C ARG A 551 12.87 -8.45 13.07
N GLY A 552 13.83 -7.57 13.33
CA GLY A 552 13.87 -6.21 12.76
C GLY A 552 13.90 -6.22 11.22
N LYS A 553 14.68 -7.12 10.61
CA LYS A 553 14.73 -7.30 9.15
C LYS A 553 13.38 -7.74 8.59
N ALA A 554 12.71 -8.70 9.22
CA ALA A 554 11.38 -9.15 8.78
C ALA A 554 10.34 -8.01 8.81
N ILE A 555 10.32 -7.25 9.92
CA ILE A 555 9.46 -6.07 10.06
C ILE A 555 9.78 -5.02 8.99
N PHE A 556 11.07 -4.73 8.76
CA PHE A 556 11.50 -3.75 7.77
C PHE A 556 11.01 -4.10 6.36
N VAL A 557 11.22 -5.35 5.93
CA VAL A 557 10.80 -5.80 4.59
C VAL A 557 9.29 -5.66 4.40
N GLN A 558 8.50 -5.98 5.42
CA GLN A 558 7.04 -5.96 5.32
C GLN A 558 6.44 -4.55 5.47
N LYS A 559 7.02 -3.69 6.31
CA LYS A 559 6.39 -2.44 6.75
C LYS A 559 7.11 -1.16 6.35
N CYS A 560 8.35 -1.26 5.88
CA CYS A 560 9.20 -0.09 5.65
C CYS A 560 9.78 -0.05 4.24
N ALA A 561 10.16 -1.21 3.69
CA ALA A 561 10.87 -1.31 2.41
C ALA A 561 10.08 -0.73 1.23
N PHE A 562 8.74 -0.84 1.24
CA PHE A 562 7.91 -0.24 0.20
C PHE A 562 8.05 1.30 0.16
N CYS A 563 8.33 1.96 1.28
CA CYS A 563 8.67 3.39 1.31
C CYS A 563 10.16 3.63 1.13
N HIS A 564 11.01 2.97 1.91
CA HIS A 564 12.42 3.30 2.05
C HIS A 564 13.36 2.53 1.13
N GLY A 565 12.83 1.69 0.24
CA GLY A 565 13.60 0.79 -0.60
C GLY A 565 14.02 -0.48 0.15
N LYS A 566 14.29 -1.55 -0.61
CA LYS A 566 14.67 -2.87 -0.05
C LYS A 566 15.96 -2.83 0.79
N ASP A 567 16.85 -1.89 0.47
CA ASP A 567 18.15 -1.70 1.12
C ASP A 567 18.16 -0.38 1.90
N GLY A 568 16.99 0.16 2.29
CA GLY A 568 16.89 1.42 3.04
C GLY A 568 17.47 2.64 2.33
N GLN A 569 17.71 2.55 1.02
CA GLN A 569 18.39 3.56 0.22
C GLN A 569 17.53 4.79 -0.11
N GLY A 570 16.27 4.79 0.32
CA GLY A 570 15.29 5.82 0.00
C GLY A 570 14.79 5.71 -1.45
N ARG A 571 14.00 6.69 -1.87
CA ARG A 571 13.48 6.82 -3.23
C ARG A 571 13.73 8.24 -3.72
N TYR A 572 14.46 8.36 -4.82
CA TYR A 572 14.90 9.63 -5.38
C TYR A 572 14.76 9.61 -6.90
N GLY A 573 13.78 10.33 -7.44
CA GLY A 573 13.42 10.29 -8.86
C GLY A 573 13.90 11.50 -9.58
N SER A 574 14.65 11.35 -10.67
CA SER A 574 15.28 12.51 -11.33
C SER A 574 16.05 13.38 -10.34
N ASN A 575 16.67 12.73 -9.34
CA ASN A 575 17.37 13.37 -8.22
C ASN A 575 16.49 14.22 -7.27
N VAL A 576 15.17 14.03 -7.27
CA VAL A 576 14.21 14.71 -6.38
C VAL A 576 13.87 13.80 -5.20
N TYR A 577 13.79 14.35 -3.99
CA TYR A 577 13.36 13.60 -2.81
C TYR A 577 11.94 13.07 -2.94
N TYR A 578 11.76 11.80 -2.55
CA TYR A 578 10.43 11.23 -2.41
C TYR A 578 10.28 10.47 -1.09
N ARG A 579 11.24 9.60 -0.74
CA ARG A 579 11.31 8.94 0.57
C ARG A 579 12.75 8.89 1.07
N PRO A 580 12.98 9.14 2.37
CA PRO A 580 14.32 9.31 2.88
C PRO A 580 15.07 7.98 2.92
N ALA A 581 16.36 8.03 2.62
CA ALA A 581 17.29 6.95 2.92
C ALA A 581 17.46 6.82 4.44
N LEU A 582 17.40 5.59 4.94
CA LEU A 582 17.57 5.27 6.36
C LEU A 582 19.03 4.97 6.72
N TRP A 583 19.83 4.55 5.74
CA TRP A 583 21.26 4.34 5.85
C TRP A 583 21.95 4.49 4.49
N GLY A 584 23.28 4.34 4.45
CA GLY A 584 24.09 4.56 3.26
C GLY A 584 24.48 6.02 3.03
N SER A 585 25.09 6.31 1.87
CA SER A 585 25.67 7.63 1.57
C SER A 585 24.66 8.78 1.50
N HIS A 586 23.38 8.48 1.23
CA HIS A 586 22.31 9.46 1.15
C HIS A 586 21.61 9.73 2.50
N SER A 587 22.09 9.15 3.60
CA SER A 587 21.47 9.29 4.93
C SER A 587 22.33 10.11 5.91
N PHE A 588 21.89 10.19 7.17
CA PHE A 588 22.62 10.84 8.26
C PHE A 588 23.91 10.10 8.61
N ASN A 589 24.91 10.80 9.16
CA ASN A 589 26.18 10.18 9.54
C ASN A 589 26.19 9.67 10.98
N LYS A 590 27.32 9.07 11.39
CA LYS A 590 27.49 8.44 12.70
C LYS A 590 27.41 9.41 13.89
N SER A 591 27.59 10.71 13.65
CA SER A 591 27.49 11.75 14.67
C SER A 591 26.06 12.26 14.87
N ALA A 592 25.10 11.78 14.06
CA ALA A 592 23.70 12.12 14.22
C ALA A 592 23.10 11.43 15.45
N GLY A 593 22.16 12.10 16.13
CA GLY A 593 21.55 11.58 17.35
C GLY A 593 20.88 10.21 17.16
N PHE A 594 20.25 9.97 16.01
CA PHE A 594 19.65 8.68 15.68
C PHE A 594 20.65 7.53 15.50
N TYR A 595 21.92 7.82 15.18
CA TYR A 595 22.97 6.81 15.16
C TYR A 595 23.59 6.61 16.55
N ALA A 596 23.92 7.73 17.21
CA ALA A 596 24.60 7.71 18.50
C ALA A 596 23.72 7.16 19.64
N TYR A 597 22.40 7.30 19.53
CA TYR A 597 21.41 6.93 20.55
C TYR A 597 20.27 6.11 19.92
N PRO A 598 20.45 4.78 19.75
CA PRO A 598 19.47 3.91 19.12
C PRO A 598 18.09 3.94 19.79
N GLU A 599 18.01 4.25 21.08
CA GLU A 599 16.77 4.45 21.83
C GLU A 599 15.94 5.64 21.32
N LEU A 600 16.59 6.71 20.84
CA LEU A 600 15.88 7.83 20.21
C LEU A 600 15.30 7.43 18.86
N MET A 601 16.04 6.63 18.08
CA MET A 601 15.54 6.06 16.83
C MET A 601 14.36 5.13 17.10
N ALA A 602 14.48 4.23 18.09
CA ALA A 602 13.40 3.32 18.47
C ALA A 602 12.15 4.09 18.94
N ALA A 603 12.31 5.16 19.71
CA ALA A 603 11.21 6.01 20.16
C ALA A 603 10.55 6.75 18.99
N PHE A 604 11.35 7.28 18.06
CA PHE A 604 10.84 7.91 16.84
C PHE A 604 10.04 6.91 15.98
N ILE A 605 10.61 5.72 15.72
CA ILE A 605 9.96 4.66 14.96
C ILE A 605 8.67 4.22 15.66
N HIS A 606 8.72 3.96 16.96
CA HIS A 606 7.54 3.58 17.75
C HIS A 606 6.44 4.63 17.66
N GLY A 607 6.78 5.90 17.79
CA GLY A 607 5.82 7.00 17.83
C GLY A 607 5.21 7.36 16.50
N ASN A 608 5.94 7.16 15.41
CA ASN A 608 5.67 7.85 14.15
C ASN A 608 5.70 6.96 12.90
N MET A 609 6.25 5.74 13.01
CA MET A 609 6.38 4.82 11.89
C MET A 609 5.57 3.53 12.09
N PRO A 610 5.03 2.94 11.01
CA PRO A 610 4.94 3.50 9.65
C PRO A 610 4.14 4.81 9.62
N LEU A 611 4.41 5.69 8.64
CA LEU A 611 3.86 7.04 8.61
C LEU A 611 2.32 7.04 8.72
N GLY A 612 1.77 7.87 9.61
CA GLY A 612 0.34 7.91 9.91
C GLY A 612 -0.17 6.76 10.78
N SER A 613 0.67 5.77 11.07
CA SER A 613 0.36 4.56 11.84
C SER A 613 1.36 4.33 12.98
N GLY A 614 1.87 5.42 13.56
CA GLY A 614 2.65 5.35 14.79
C GLY A 614 1.94 4.53 15.86
N VAL A 615 2.72 3.91 16.74
CA VAL A 615 2.33 2.93 17.78
C VAL A 615 1.75 1.61 17.28
N SER A 616 1.61 1.41 15.96
CA SER A 616 1.13 0.15 15.38
C SER A 616 2.12 -1.01 15.46
N LEU A 617 3.39 -0.74 15.78
CA LEU A 617 4.43 -1.78 15.91
C LEU A 617 4.42 -2.52 17.27
N ARG A 618 3.27 -2.62 17.94
CA ARG A 618 3.14 -3.26 19.27
C ARG A 618 2.87 -4.76 19.16
N HIS A 619 3.49 -5.55 20.03
CA HIS A 619 3.09 -6.93 20.33
C HIS A 619 2.24 -6.97 21.62
N LYS A 620 1.37 -7.98 21.76
CA LYS A 620 0.52 -8.21 22.95
C LYS A 620 1.27 -8.45 24.27
N LYS A 621 2.61 -8.50 24.28
CA LYS A 621 3.43 -8.51 25.49
C LYS A 621 4.32 -7.26 25.47
N PRO A 622 4.58 -6.62 26.64
CA PRO A 622 5.39 -5.40 26.74
C PRO A 622 6.87 -5.56 26.35
N THR A 623 7.26 -6.70 25.78
CA THR A 623 8.48 -6.85 25.00
C THR A 623 8.19 -6.45 23.56
N ILE A 624 8.43 -5.17 23.24
CA ILE A 624 8.37 -4.60 21.89
C ILE A 624 9.35 -5.36 20.98
#